data_AF-A0A7R9USX1-F1
#
_entry.id   AF-A0A7R9USX1-F1
#
_cell.length_a   1.000
_cell.length_b   1.000
_cell.length_c   1.000
_cell.angle_alpha   90.00
_cell.angle_beta   90.00
_cell.angle_gamma   90.00
#
_symmetry.space_group_name_H-M   'P 1'
#
loop_
_entity.id
_entity.type
_entity.pdbx_description
1 polymer ?
#
loop_
_entity_poly.entity_id
_entity_poly.type
_entity_poly.pdbx_seq_one_letter_code
_entity_poly.pdbx_strand_id
1 'polypeptide(L)'
;LLRGEARVAIDRSIGKKVFVVRGAVASDNCVQIPADRTQSLGLRGRFVYVQLKPSAGKQFVFSLTFTTAGHGSLTLSLSNGYRARKLLGTVLHVPYPQEPRWATVVID
;
A
#
# COMPACT_ATOMS: atom_id res chain seq x y z
N LEU A 1 -25.02 7.57 2.20
CA LEU A 1 -24.38 7.25 0.89
C LEU A 1 -22.91 6.94 1.14
N LEU A 2 -22.56 5.65 1.19
CA LEU A 2 -21.25 5.10 1.58
C LEU A 2 -20.18 5.21 0.48
N ARG A 3 -20.16 6.27 -0.33
CA ARG A 3 -19.19 6.39 -1.43
C ARG A 3 -17.86 6.91 -0.90
N GLY A 4 -16.77 6.23 -1.22
CA GLY A 4 -15.43 6.77 -0.97
C GLY A 4 -15.07 7.89 -1.93
N GLU A 5 -13.95 8.53 -1.64
CA GLU A 5 -13.40 9.68 -2.34
C GLU A 5 -12.03 9.30 -2.91
N ALA A 6 -11.86 9.51 -4.21
CA ALA A 6 -10.56 9.49 -4.87
C ALA A 6 -10.34 10.86 -5.52
N ARG A 7 -9.32 11.59 -5.08
CA ARG A 7 -8.99 12.91 -5.65
C ARG A 7 -7.51 13.20 -5.64
N VAL A 8 -7.13 14.17 -6.45
CA VAL A 8 -5.80 14.77 -6.44
C VAL A 8 -5.84 16.02 -5.56
N ALA A 9 -4.82 16.22 -4.72
CA ALA A 9 -4.72 17.39 -3.84
C ALA A 9 -3.28 17.85 -3.68
N ILE A 10 -3.06 19.08 -3.22
CA ILE A 10 -1.75 19.50 -2.71
C ILE A 10 -1.71 19.21 -1.20
N ASP A 11 -0.82 18.34 -0.75
CA ASP A 11 -0.56 18.16 0.68
C ASP A 11 0.40 19.27 1.15
N ARG A 12 -0.10 20.13 2.05
CA ARG A 12 0.64 21.30 2.54
C ARG A 12 1.85 20.95 3.40
N SER A 13 1.89 19.76 4.01
CA SER A 13 3.02 19.34 4.85
C SER A 13 4.26 18.96 4.05
N ILE A 14 4.08 18.52 2.79
CA ILE A 14 5.19 18.15 1.90
C ILE A 14 5.27 19.02 0.64
N GLY A 15 4.32 19.95 0.45
CA GLY A 15 4.28 20.86 -0.70
C GLY A 15 4.09 20.17 -2.06
N LYS A 16 3.56 18.93 -2.08
CA LYS A 16 3.48 18.09 -3.29
C LYS A 16 2.04 17.74 -3.64
N LYS A 17 1.82 17.44 -4.92
CA LYS A 17 0.58 16.84 -5.43
C LYS A 17 0.51 15.38 -4.98
N VAL A 18 -0.60 14.97 -4.38
CA VAL A 18 -0.83 13.64 -3.83
C VAL A 18 -2.17 13.08 -4.30
N PHE A 19 -2.25 11.75 -4.36
CA PHE A 19 -3.50 11.02 -4.54
C PHE A 19 -4.09 10.72 -3.16
N VAL A 20 -5.32 11.18 -2.93
CA VAL A 20 -6.07 10.94 -1.70
C VAL A 20 -7.15 9.91 -2.01
N VAL A 21 -7.09 8.78 -1.32
CA VAL A 21 -8.09 7.71 -1.39
C VAL A 21 -8.64 7.50 0.01
N ARG A 22 -9.95 7.65 0.17
CA ARG A 22 -10.64 7.53 1.46
C ARG A 22 -11.97 6.82 1.28
N GLY A 23 -12.38 6.07 2.29
CA GLY A 23 -13.70 5.45 2.31
C GLY A 23 -13.96 4.73 3.62
N ALA A 24 -15.20 4.32 3.82
CA ALA A 24 -15.60 3.60 5.02
C ALA A 24 -15.10 2.14 5.03
N VAL A 25 -14.99 1.53 3.84
CA VAL A 25 -14.65 0.12 3.64
C VAL A 25 -13.38 0.03 2.80
N ALA A 26 -12.30 -0.54 3.33
CA ALA A 26 -11.00 -0.58 2.65
C ALA A 26 -11.02 -1.43 1.36
N SER A 27 -11.78 -2.53 1.32
CA SER A 27 -11.88 -3.40 0.13
C SER A 27 -12.50 -2.69 -1.08
N ASP A 28 -13.42 -1.77 -0.83
CA ASP A 28 -14.19 -1.08 -1.88
C ASP A 28 -13.54 0.25 -2.30
N ASN A 29 -12.51 0.68 -1.57
CA ASN A 29 -11.83 1.97 -1.75
C ASN A 29 -10.33 1.75 -1.88
N CYS A 30 -9.95 0.98 -2.90
CA CYS A 30 -8.56 0.68 -3.21
C CYS A 30 -8.16 1.26 -4.57
N VAL A 31 -6.86 1.57 -4.70
CA VAL A 31 -6.22 1.81 -5.98
C VAL A 31 -5.41 0.57 -6.30
N GLN A 32 -5.67 -0.02 -7.46
CA GLN A 32 -4.97 -1.20 -7.93
C GLN A 32 -4.24 -0.87 -9.22
N ILE A 33 -2.96 -1.25 -9.26
CA ILE A 33 -2.10 -1.03 -10.41
C ILE A 33 -1.32 -2.32 -10.66
N PRO A 34 -1.41 -2.93 -11.85
CA PRO A 34 -2.30 -2.57 -12.95
C PRO A 34 -3.79 -2.82 -12.63
N ALA A 35 -4.68 -2.19 -13.41
CA ALA A 35 -6.13 -2.34 -13.22
C ALA A 35 -6.59 -3.81 -13.37
N ASP A 36 -5.95 -4.55 -14.27
CA ASP A 36 -6.11 -6.00 -14.43
C ASP A 36 -5.08 -6.75 -13.56
N ARG A 37 -5.55 -7.58 -12.62
CA ARG A 37 -4.68 -8.36 -11.72
C ARG A 37 -3.86 -9.43 -12.42
N THR A 38 -4.20 -9.80 -13.65
CA THR A 38 -3.42 -10.76 -14.45
C THR A 38 -2.18 -10.14 -15.07
N GLN A 39 -2.13 -8.80 -15.14
CA GLN A 39 -1.00 -8.06 -15.67
C GLN A 39 0.01 -7.70 -14.58
N SER A 40 1.25 -7.47 -14.98
CA SER A 40 2.29 -6.92 -14.11
C SER A 40 2.76 -5.57 -14.66
N LEU A 41 3.38 -4.75 -13.79
CA LEU A 41 4.00 -3.50 -14.22
C LEU A 41 5.31 -3.70 -15.02
N GLY A 42 5.82 -4.93 -15.13
CA GLY A 42 7.08 -5.23 -15.81
C GLY A 42 8.33 -4.59 -15.20
N LEU A 43 8.21 -4.00 -14.00
CA LEU A 43 9.31 -3.34 -13.31
C LEU A 43 10.32 -4.37 -12.82
N ARG A 44 11.61 -4.08 -13.02
CA ARG A 44 12.73 -4.86 -12.50
C ARG A 44 13.63 -3.93 -11.71
N GLY A 45 14.01 -4.37 -10.52
CA GLY A 45 14.86 -3.58 -9.64
C GLY A 45 15.00 -4.29 -8.30
N ARG A 46 16.02 -3.88 -7.55
CA ARG A 46 16.25 -4.36 -6.20
C ARG A 46 15.33 -3.67 -5.20
N PHE A 47 15.12 -2.37 -5.35
CA PHE A 47 14.38 -1.58 -4.38
C PHE A 47 13.06 -1.06 -4.94
N VAL A 48 12.02 -1.07 -4.09
CA VAL A 48 10.77 -0.34 -4.33
C VAL A 48 10.57 0.69 -3.22
N TYR A 49 10.39 1.94 -3.62
CA TYR A 49 10.13 3.06 -2.73
C TYR A 49 8.67 3.46 -2.83
N VAL A 50 7.96 3.44 -1.70
CA VAL A 50 6.55 3.85 -1.63
C VAL A 50 6.40 4.91 -0.56
N GLN A 51 5.99 6.11 -0.97
CA GLN A 51 5.67 7.18 -0.04
C GLN A 51 4.17 7.16 0.26
N LEU A 52 3.81 6.95 1.52
CA LEU A 52 2.41 6.87 1.95
C LEU A 52 2.21 7.57 3.30
N LYS A 53 0.97 8.00 3.55
CA LYS A 53 0.51 8.59 4.80
C LYS A 53 -0.86 8.02 5.13
N PRO A 54 -0.98 7.15 6.16
CA PRO A 54 -2.27 6.64 6.58
C PRO A 54 -3.18 7.76 7.10
N SER A 55 -4.49 7.60 6.93
CA SER A 55 -5.45 8.49 7.58
C SER A 55 -5.54 8.18 9.07
N ALA A 56 -5.51 9.21 9.92
CA ALA A 56 -5.59 9.06 11.36
C ALA A 56 -6.85 8.27 11.78
N GLY A 57 -6.69 7.28 12.65
CA GLY A 57 -7.81 6.46 13.15
C GLY A 57 -8.51 5.60 12.10
N LYS A 58 -7.93 5.41 10.91
CA LYS A 58 -8.49 4.57 9.84
C LYS A 58 -7.58 3.39 9.53
N GLN A 59 -8.17 2.23 9.31
CA GLN A 59 -7.44 1.07 8.83
C GLN A 59 -7.02 1.28 7.37
N PHE A 60 -5.83 0.80 7.02
CA PHE A 60 -5.38 0.74 5.63
C PHE A 60 -4.59 -0.55 5.38
N VAL A 61 -4.51 -0.94 4.11
CA VAL A 61 -3.64 -2.02 3.64
C VAL A 61 -2.94 -1.53 2.38
N PHE A 62 -1.64 -1.77 2.29
CA PHE A 62 -0.86 -1.65 1.06
C PHE A 62 -0.27 -3.02 0.74
N SER A 63 -0.47 -3.51 -0.48
CA SER A 63 0.10 -4.80 -0.90
C SER A 63 0.93 -4.63 -2.17
N LEU A 64 2.09 -5.27 -2.20
CA LEU A 64 2.97 -5.35 -3.36
C LEU A 64 3.30 -6.82 -3.63
N THR A 65 2.90 -7.31 -4.80
CA THR A 65 3.27 -8.65 -5.26
C THR A 65 4.47 -8.55 -6.19
N PHE A 66 5.48 -9.37 -5.95
CA PHE A 66 6.69 -9.43 -6.75
C PHE A 66 7.13 -10.87 -6.99
N THR A 67 7.90 -11.07 -8.05
CA THR A 67 8.55 -12.33 -8.38
C THR A 67 10.05 -12.16 -8.22
N THR A 68 10.71 -13.17 -7.67
CA THR A 68 12.17 -13.21 -7.55
C THR A 68 12.72 -14.33 -8.41
N ALA A 69 13.95 -14.19 -8.90
CA ALA A 69 14.57 -15.19 -9.76
C ALA A 69 14.63 -16.54 -9.02
N GLY A 70 14.01 -17.57 -9.60
CA GLY A 70 14.00 -18.92 -9.02
C GLY A 70 12.94 -19.17 -7.95
N HIS A 71 12.12 -18.19 -7.59
CA HIS A 71 11.01 -18.37 -6.65
C HIS A 71 9.66 -17.96 -7.28
N GLY A 72 8.57 -18.49 -6.73
CA GLY A 72 7.22 -18.06 -7.06
C GLY A 72 6.93 -16.62 -6.60
N SER A 73 5.72 -16.16 -6.87
CA SER A 73 5.27 -14.83 -6.42
C SER A 73 5.19 -14.75 -4.90
N LEU A 74 5.75 -13.68 -4.33
CA LEU A 74 5.60 -13.29 -2.93
C LEU A 74 4.83 -11.98 -2.85
N THR A 75 3.97 -11.83 -1.85
CA THR A 75 3.23 -10.60 -1.58
C THR A 75 3.66 -10.02 -0.24
N LEU A 76 4.19 -8.79 -0.25
CA LEU A 76 4.31 -8.00 0.96
C LEU A 76 2.97 -7.30 1.21
N SER A 77 2.41 -7.44 2.42
CA SER A 77 1.22 -6.72 2.85
C SER A 77 1.53 -5.89 4.10
N LEU A 78 1.37 -4.57 4.00
CA LEU A 78 1.58 -3.60 5.06
C LEU A 78 0.23 -3.10 5.57
N SER A 79 0.01 -3.13 6.88
CA SER A 79 -1.21 -2.61 7.48
C SER A 79 -1.00 -2.15 8.92
N ASN A 80 -1.72 -1.11 9.30
CA ASN A 80 -1.84 -0.69 10.70
C ASN A 80 -2.81 -1.56 11.54
N GLY A 81 -3.43 -2.58 10.93
CA GLY A 81 -4.21 -3.61 11.61
C GLY A 81 -3.42 -4.86 12.00
N TYR A 82 -2.22 -5.06 11.46
CA TYR A 82 -1.37 -6.20 11.82
C TYR A 82 -0.64 -5.94 13.14
N ARG A 83 -0.58 -6.97 14.01
CA ARG A 83 0.06 -6.87 15.34
C ARG A 83 1.50 -7.38 15.36
N ALA A 84 1.86 -8.28 14.45
CA ALA A 84 3.19 -8.86 14.35
C ALA A 84 3.51 -9.21 12.91
N ARG A 85 4.81 -9.30 12.60
CA ARG A 85 5.27 -9.87 11.33
C ARG A 85 4.90 -11.34 11.25
N LYS A 86 4.27 -11.77 10.16
CA LYS A 86 3.84 -13.16 9.98
C LYS A 86 3.84 -13.53 8.50
N LEU A 87 4.47 -14.64 8.16
CA LEU A 87 4.35 -15.25 6.84
C LEU A 87 3.15 -16.21 6.84
N LEU A 88 2.24 -16.03 5.88
CA LEU A 88 1.06 -16.87 5.68
C LEU A 88 1.01 -17.30 4.21
N GLY A 89 1.40 -18.54 3.93
CA GLY A 89 1.62 -18.99 2.56
C GLY A 89 2.69 -18.12 1.88
N THR A 90 2.32 -17.44 0.80
CA THR A 90 3.19 -16.52 0.05
C THR A 90 2.99 -15.04 0.43
N VAL A 91 2.23 -14.75 1.49
CA VAL A 91 1.95 -13.37 1.92
C VAL A 91 2.68 -13.07 3.22
N LEU A 92 3.60 -12.11 3.20
CA LEU A 92 4.25 -11.58 4.39
C LEU A 92 3.45 -10.38 4.92
N HIS A 93 2.78 -10.56 6.05
CA HIS A 93 2.14 -9.47 6.80
C HIS A 93 3.17 -8.72 7.62
N VAL A 94 3.21 -7.40 7.47
CA VAL A 94 4.13 -6.52 8.20
C VAL A 94 3.34 -5.37 8.85
N PRO A 95 3.43 -5.21 10.19
CA PRO A 95 2.82 -4.09 10.89
C PRO A 95 3.33 -2.75 10.39
N TYR A 96 2.42 -1.80 10.20
CA TYR A 96 2.75 -0.41 9.90
C TYR A 96 2.38 0.51 11.07
N PRO A 97 3.24 1.49 11.45
CA PRO A 97 2.96 2.39 12.56
C PRO A 97 1.63 3.14 12.41
N GLN A 98 0.88 3.31 13.51
CA GLN A 98 -0.41 4.01 13.47
C GLN A 98 -0.30 5.55 13.35
N GLU A 99 0.92 6.08 13.26
CA GLU A 99 1.16 7.51 13.18
C GLU A 99 0.75 8.08 11.81
N PRO A 100 -0.10 9.12 11.76
CA PRO A 100 -0.57 9.73 10.51
C PRO A 100 0.47 10.71 9.92
N ARG A 101 1.73 10.26 9.80
CA ARG A 101 2.82 11.01 9.19
C ARG A 101 3.17 10.45 7.82
N TRP A 102 3.77 11.29 6.98
CA TRP A 102 4.39 10.82 5.76
C TRP A 102 5.58 9.93 6.11
N ALA A 103 5.67 8.77 5.45
CA ALA A 103 6.85 7.93 5.49
C ALA A 103 7.15 7.36 4.11
N THR A 104 8.43 7.13 3.86
CA THR A 104 8.89 6.35 2.71
C THR A 104 9.16 4.93 3.20
N VAL A 105 8.38 3.98 2.70
CA VAL A 105 8.66 2.55 2.85
C VAL A 105 9.65 2.17 1.77
N VAL A 106 10.75 1.54 2.19
CA VAL A 106 11.76 0.96 1.29
C VAL A 106 11.66 -0.56 1.41
N ILE A 107 11.48 -1.22 0.29
CA ILE A 107 11.42 -2.67 0.17
C ILE A 107 12.65 -3.08 -0.63
N ASP A 108 13.50 -3.94 -0.05
CA ASP A 108 14.64 -4.62 -0.67
C ASP A 108 14.27 -6.08 -0.97
#